data_AF-B2A2P8-F1
#
_entry.id   AF-B2A2P8-F1
#
_cell.length_a   1.000
_cell.length_b   1.000
_cell.length_c   1.000
_cell.angle_alpha   90.00
_cell.angle_beta   90.00
_cell.angle_gamma   90.00
#
_symmetry.space_group_name_H-M   'P 1'
#
loop_
_entity.id
_entity.type
_entity.pdbx_description
1 polymer ?
#
loop_
_entity_poly.entity_id
_entity_poly.type
_entity_poly.pdbx_seq_one_letter_code
_entity_poly.pdbx_strand_id
1 'polypeptide(L)'
;MNRHLEIQGFQISELNLNSHGRTEIQGNKLLVNSNITQEVAAKYPELKDIKMRVFTSKDEDIEVNTMMDVIPVKTKMEDKMGTGTTLELNGITVLLTGREASGKQVAEFGSTAGKVSEKIAFNMPGCPDEEDLILNLDMIIEDGIAMTRDGPTACHRAADEIIQEIRNAIKRDINNTPPHTTTTVTEGDTPSHQDKPEVVLVKEMMGQGGMHDNLLLPLEPCGVTGGKSVVDLGNVPVLMSPNEVKDGGIHAMTCVGPSTKETTRHYSRDPLLHKLYEDTDLYFSGVLAVGSPQSNHEKEYVAERVGMAMEKLQPDGVIVMTEGFGNNHIDFAKHIEEVGKRGFPVVGVTYAAKQGALIIGNEFMDAMVELNKSDSMFETEVLAENTLTDWDADRAVTMLKNKLTNNTELINSEVPVPQQPPAVWTEAPKDLSNTKVALVSAAGIHLKDQEPFNKAGDNTYRKIPWDVSSENLMVTHGGYDHKDVRQDINCMFPIDRLNELADEGMIKGGSASHIGFMGGGGDFDAFNDSVGPEIAQQLKEAEAGAAIFTAG
;
A
#
# COMPACT_ATOMS: atom_id res chain seq x y z
N MET A 1 29.80 -12.39 -8.77
CA MET A 1 29.55 -13.56 -7.89
C MET A 1 28.18 -14.07 -8.28
N ASN A 2 28.07 -15.33 -8.71
CA ASN A 2 26.79 -15.83 -9.21
C ASN A 2 25.94 -16.32 -8.04
N ARG A 3 24.68 -15.88 -7.95
CA ARG A 3 23.71 -16.36 -6.96
C ARG A 3 22.86 -17.41 -7.64
N HIS A 4 22.84 -18.61 -7.09
CA HIS A 4 22.05 -19.71 -7.62
C HIS A 4 20.94 -20.03 -6.64
N LEU A 5 19.70 -20.00 -7.12
CA LEU A 5 18.50 -20.33 -6.36
C LEU A 5 17.78 -21.49 -7.04
N GLU A 6 17.45 -22.51 -6.27
CA GLU A 6 16.61 -23.62 -6.68
C GLU A 6 15.36 -23.69 -5.79
N ILE A 7 14.18 -23.62 -6.40
CA ILE A 7 12.89 -23.80 -5.72
C ILE A 7 12.32 -25.15 -6.14
N GLN A 8 12.19 -26.05 -5.18
CA GLN A 8 11.65 -27.40 -5.36
C GLN A 8 10.20 -27.45 -4.87
N GLY A 9 9.26 -27.72 -5.79
CA GLY A 9 7.83 -27.78 -5.49
C GLY A 9 7.34 -29.19 -5.19
N PHE A 10 6.52 -29.33 -4.15
CA PHE A 10 5.88 -30.59 -3.74
C PHE A 10 4.37 -30.43 -3.73
N GLN A 11 3.69 -31.23 -4.56
CA GLN A 11 2.24 -31.15 -4.69
C GLN A 11 1.53 -31.74 -3.47
N ILE A 12 0.65 -30.96 -2.86
CA ILE A 12 -0.34 -31.43 -1.89
C ILE A 12 -1.69 -31.53 -2.62
N SER A 13 -2.38 -32.65 -2.41
CA SER A 13 -3.71 -32.93 -2.99
C SER A 13 -4.76 -33.25 -1.94
N GLU A 14 -4.36 -33.36 -0.67
CA GLU A 14 -5.27 -33.58 0.45
C GLU A 14 -4.76 -32.84 1.69
N LEU A 15 -5.63 -32.05 2.32
CA LEU A 15 -5.33 -31.27 3.53
C LEU A 15 -6.38 -31.60 4.60
N ASN A 16 -5.95 -32.09 5.76
CA ASN A 16 -6.85 -32.34 6.88
C ASN A 16 -6.30 -31.80 8.20
N LEU A 17 -7.23 -31.41 9.07
CA LEU A 17 -6.91 -31.07 10.45
C LEU A 17 -6.75 -32.34 11.29
N ASN A 18 -5.73 -32.37 12.14
CA ASN A 18 -5.37 -33.47 13.00
C ASN A 18 -5.49 -33.04 14.47
N SER A 19 -6.60 -33.37 15.12
CA SER A 19 -6.86 -33.00 16.51
C SER A 19 -6.21 -33.92 17.55
N HIS A 20 -5.57 -35.02 17.14
CA HIS A 20 -5.02 -36.03 18.05
C HIS A 20 -3.55 -36.38 17.75
N GLY A 21 -2.92 -35.66 16.81
CA GLY A 21 -1.56 -35.95 16.38
C GLY A 21 -0.81 -34.68 15.99
N ARG A 22 0.42 -34.88 15.51
CA ARG A 22 1.31 -33.80 15.07
C ARG A 22 1.01 -33.36 13.64
N THR A 23 1.59 -32.24 13.25
CA THR A 23 1.69 -31.83 11.85
C THR A 23 2.66 -32.74 11.10
N GLU A 24 2.21 -33.37 10.02
CA GLU A 24 3.04 -34.28 9.21
C GLU A 24 2.55 -34.42 7.77
N ILE A 25 3.46 -34.84 6.90
CA ILE A 25 3.19 -35.06 5.47
C ILE A 25 3.33 -36.54 5.16
N GLN A 26 2.29 -37.12 4.54
CA GLN A 26 2.23 -38.53 4.15
C GLN A 26 1.94 -38.62 2.65
N GLY A 27 2.98 -38.74 1.83
CA GLY A 27 2.85 -38.61 0.38
C GLY A 27 2.37 -37.19 0.01
N ASN A 28 1.25 -37.09 -0.71
CA ASN A 28 0.67 -35.79 -1.11
C ASN A 28 -0.42 -35.30 -0.14
N LYS A 29 -0.47 -35.84 1.08
CA LYS A 29 -1.42 -35.48 2.13
C LYS A 29 -0.72 -34.71 3.25
N LEU A 30 -1.21 -33.51 3.56
CA LEU A 30 -0.79 -32.73 4.73
C LEU A 30 -1.82 -32.89 5.86
N LEU A 31 -1.35 -33.33 7.01
CA LEU A 31 -2.08 -33.34 8.28
C LEU A 31 -1.57 -32.19 9.14
N VAL A 32 -2.42 -31.24 9.52
CA VAL A 32 -2.03 -30.08 10.35
C VAL A 32 -2.58 -30.26 11.76
N ASN A 33 -1.71 -30.22 12.78
CA ASN A 33 -2.15 -30.27 14.17
C ASN A 33 -3.04 -29.06 14.49
N SER A 34 -4.33 -29.28 14.74
CA SER A 34 -5.26 -28.18 15.01
C SER A 34 -5.16 -27.64 16.43
N ASN A 35 -4.59 -28.39 17.38
CA ASN A 35 -4.52 -27.97 18.78
C ASN A 35 -3.43 -26.91 19.03
N ILE A 36 -2.52 -26.70 18.07
CA ILE A 36 -1.47 -25.68 18.19
C ILE A 36 -2.05 -24.27 18.31
N THR A 37 -3.25 -24.03 17.77
CA THR A 37 -3.88 -22.71 17.82
C THR A 37 -4.07 -22.21 19.26
N GLN A 38 -4.40 -23.10 20.20
CA GLN A 38 -4.56 -22.75 21.61
C GLN A 38 -3.22 -22.41 22.27
N GLU A 39 -2.18 -23.18 21.96
CA GLU A 39 -0.83 -22.93 22.47
C GLU A 39 -0.29 -21.59 21.96
N VAL A 40 -0.43 -21.34 20.66
CA VAL A 40 0.04 -20.12 20.02
C VAL A 40 -0.76 -18.92 20.51
N ALA A 41 -2.10 -18.98 20.53
CA ALA A 41 -2.93 -17.88 21.02
C ALA A 41 -2.54 -17.46 22.45
N ALA A 42 -2.24 -18.42 23.33
CA ALA A 42 -1.84 -18.14 24.72
C ALA A 42 -0.50 -17.41 24.86
N LYS A 43 0.34 -17.35 23.82
CA LYS A 43 1.62 -16.61 23.82
C LYS A 43 1.44 -15.12 23.52
N TYR A 44 0.33 -14.74 22.88
CA TYR A 44 0.09 -13.38 22.41
C TYR A 44 -1.05 -12.72 23.19
N PRO A 45 -0.78 -11.71 24.04
CA PRO A 45 -1.83 -11.03 24.79
C PRO A 45 -2.85 -10.30 23.91
N GLU A 46 -2.51 -10.01 22.66
CA GLU A 46 -3.39 -9.38 21.67
C GLU A 46 -4.45 -10.35 21.12
N LEU A 47 -4.25 -11.67 21.24
CA LEU A 47 -5.10 -12.69 20.65
C LEU A 47 -6.03 -13.31 21.69
N LYS A 48 -7.33 -13.35 21.38
CA LYS A 48 -8.33 -14.09 22.16
C LYS A 48 -8.47 -15.53 21.70
N ASP A 49 -8.45 -15.75 20.39
CA ASP A 49 -8.67 -17.06 19.79
C ASP A 49 -8.07 -17.11 18.37
N ILE A 50 -7.69 -18.31 17.94
CA ILE A 50 -7.27 -18.60 16.57
C ILE A 50 -8.09 -19.80 16.09
N LYS A 51 -8.95 -19.57 15.11
CA LYS A 51 -9.75 -20.63 14.50
C LYS A 51 -9.07 -21.13 13.24
N MET A 52 -8.94 -22.45 13.14
CA MET A 52 -8.34 -23.12 11.99
C MET A 52 -9.41 -23.85 11.19
N ARG A 53 -9.50 -23.57 9.89
CA ARG A 53 -10.46 -24.20 8.97
C ARG A 53 -9.75 -24.60 7.68
N VAL A 54 -10.32 -25.59 6.99
CA VAL A 54 -9.88 -26.01 5.66
C VAL A 54 -11.07 -25.93 4.72
N PHE A 55 -10.89 -25.33 3.55
CA PHE A 55 -11.88 -25.26 2.48
C PHE A 55 -11.19 -25.07 1.12
N THR A 56 -11.97 -25.03 0.06
CA THR A 56 -11.55 -24.80 -1.33
C THR A 56 -12.44 -23.73 -1.97
N SER A 57 -12.13 -23.33 -3.20
CA SER A 57 -13.00 -22.46 -4.02
C SER A 57 -14.42 -23.03 -4.21
N LYS A 58 -14.58 -24.37 -4.13
CA LYS A 58 -15.85 -25.09 -4.31
C LYS A 58 -16.80 -24.95 -3.12
N ASP A 59 -16.31 -24.45 -1.99
CA ASP A 59 -17.09 -24.21 -0.77
C ASP A 59 -17.67 -22.78 -0.77
N GLU A 60 -18.58 -22.52 -1.72
CA GLU A 60 -19.03 -21.16 -2.07
C GLU A 60 -19.72 -20.37 -0.93
N ASP A 61 -20.27 -21.05 0.06
CA ASP A 61 -21.01 -20.46 1.18
C ASP A 61 -20.13 -20.14 2.41
N ILE A 62 -18.82 -20.37 2.33
CA ILE A 62 -17.92 -20.05 3.45
C ILE A 62 -17.79 -18.54 3.63
N GLU A 63 -18.13 -18.07 4.82
CA GLU A 63 -17.85 -16.71 5.26
C GLU A 63 -16.52 -16.62 6.03
N VAL A 64 -15.80 -15.54 5.74
CA VAL A 64 -14.53 -15.18 6.39
C VAL A 64 -14.57 -13.74 6.89
N ASN A 65 -13.73 -13.45 7.87
CA ASN A 65 -13.40 -12.07 8.23
C ASN A 65 -12.47 -11.46 7.17
N THR A 66 -12.13 -10.18 7.36
CA THR A 66 -11.20 -9.48 6.47
C THR A 66 -9.90 -10.25 6.36
N MET A 67 -9.51 -10.51 5.12
CA MET A 67 -8.28 -11.19 4.73
C MET A 67 -7.13 -10.21 4.87
N MET A 68 -6.22 -10.51 5.79
CA MET A 68 -5.00 -9.74 6.01
C MET A 68 -3.89 -10.21 5.07
N ASP A 69 -3.83 -11.50 4.74
CA ASP A 69 -2.79 -12.01 3.84
C ASP A 69 -3.11 -13.38 3.23
N VAL A 70 -2.41 -13.71 2.14
CA VAL A 70 -2.34 -15.02 1.52
C VAL A 70 -0.87 -15.43 1.50
N ILE A 71 -0.54 -16.49 2.23
CA ILE A 71 0.85 -16.89 2.50
C ILE A 71 1.12 -18.26 1.87
N PRO A 72 2.08 -18.37 0.93
CA PRO A 72 2.52 -19.66 0.43
C PRO A 72 3.38 -20.38 1.47
N VAL A 73 3.34 -21.71 1.49
CA VAL A 73 4.11 -22.49 2.46
C VAL A 73 5.47 -22.87 1.86
N LYS A 74 6.49 -22.11 2.23
CA LYS A 74 7.88 -22.31 1.80
C LYS A 74 8.81 -22.48 3.00
N THR A 75 9.92 -23.21 2.81
CA THR A 75 10.98 -23.30 3.82
C THR A 75 12.36 -23.44 3.22
N LYS A 76 13.35 -22.85 3.89
CA LYS A 76 14.74 -22.91 3.46
C LYS A 76 15.42 -24.20 3.87
N MET A 77 16.05 -24.90 2.92
CA MET A 77 16.83 -26.11 3.19
C MET A 77 18.32 -25.84 3.30
N GLU A 78 18.85 -25.04 2.37
CA GLU A 78 20.28 -24.78 2.27
C GLU A 78 20.53 -23.31 2.00
N ASP A 79 21.63 -22.78 2.55
CA ASP A 79 22.04 -21.39 2.41
C ASP A 79 21.00 -20.38 2.96
N LYS A 80 21.11 -19.11 2.53
CA LYS A 80 20.23 -18.00 2.91
C LYS A 80 19.27 -17.60 1.79
N MET A 81 18.30 -16.73 2.12
CA MET A 81 17.35 -16.14 1.17
C MET A 81 18.04 -15.71 -0.15
N GLY A 82 17.45 -16.10 -1.28
CA GLY A 82 17.93 -15.80 -2.64
C GLY A 82 19.08 -16.70 -3.16
N THR A 83 19.51 -17.68 -2.38
CA THR A 83 20.58 -18.63 -2.74
C THR A 83 20.31 -20.04 -2.23
N GLY A 84 20.89 -21.08 -2.81
CA GLY A 84 20.69 -22.45 -2.36
C GLY A 84 19.28 -22.97 -2.67
N THR A 85 18.77 -23.85 -1.81
CA THR A 85 17.55 -24.62 -2.08
C THR A 85 16.41 -24.22 -1.14
N THR A 86 15.24 -23.94 -1.72
CA THR A 86 13.98 -23.70 -1.03
C THR A 86 12.96 -24.76 -1.41
N LEU A 87 12.22 -25.27 -0.45
CA LEU A 87 11.11 -26.20 -0.69
C LEU A 87 9.79 -25.45 -0.57
N GLU A 88 8.88 -25.71 -1.49
CA GLU A 88 7.55 -25.10 -1.55
C GLU A 88 6.47 -26.19 -1.62
N LEU A 89 5.39 -26.02 -0.85
CA LEU A 89 4.19 -26.85 -1.03
C LEU A 89 3.26 -26.19 -2.05
N ASN A 90 3.00 -26.91 -3.14
CA ASN A 90 2.08 -26.50 -4.20
C ASN A 90 0.67 -27.06 -3.95
N GLY A 91 -0.36 -26.39 -4.46
CA GLY A 91 -1.77 -26.78 -4.28
C GLY A 91 -2.33 -26.47 -2.89
N ILE A 92 -1.61 -25.69 -2.09
CA ILE A 92 -2.03 -25.25 -0.77
C ILE A 92 -1.62 -23.80 -0.53
N THR A 93 -2.48 -23.04 0.13
CA THR A 93 -2.14 -21.70 0.62
C THR A 93 -2.72 -21.48 2.01
N VAL A 94 -2.06 -20.62 2.78
CA VAL A 94 -2.61 -20.15 4.06
C VAL A 94 -3.35 -18.84 3.82
N LEU A 95 -4.59 -18.76 4.29
CA LEU A 95 -5.39 -17.53 4.25
C LEU A 95 -5.51 -16.99 5.67
N LEU A 96 -4.89 -15.84 5.92
CA LEU A 96 -4.92 -15.17 7.21
C LEU A 96 -6.08 -14.17 7.25
N THR A 97 -7.01 -14.34 8.18
CA THR A 97 -8.18 -13.45 8.34
C THR A 97 -8.25 -12.93 9.76
N GLY A 98 -8.89 -11.78 9.99
CA GLY A 98 -8.91 -11.18 11.33
C GLY A 98 -10.04 -10.21 11.63
N ARG A 99 -10.47 -10.21 12.89
CA ARG A 99 -11.37 -9.21 13.48
C ARG A 99 -11.13 -9.06 14.98
N GLU A 100 -11.56 -7.94 15.55
CA GLU A 100 -11.69 -7.77 16.98
C GLU A 100 -12.84 -8.60 17.55
N ALA A 101 -12.81 -8.84 18.85
CA ALA A 101 -13.84 -9.57 19.60
C ALA A 101 -15.24 -8.96 19.46
N SER A 102 -15.31 -7.63 19.37
CA SER A 102 -16.52 -6.85 19.14
C SER A 102 -17.14 -7.03 17.75
N GLY A 103 -16.40 -7.62 16.81
CA GLY A 103 -16.83 -7.79 15.42
C GLY A 103 -16.18 -6.81 14.44
N LYS A 104 -15.47 -5.78 14.92
CA LYS A 104 -14.77 -4.81 14.07
C LYS A 104 -13.69 -5.52 13.24
N GLN A 105 -13.69 -5.31 11.94
CA GLN A 105 -12.74 -5.96 11.04
C GLN A 105 -11.34 -5.34 11.14
N VAL A 106 -10.30 -6.15 10.88
CA VAL A 106 -8.93 -5.66 10.69
C VAL A 106 -8.82 -5.07 9.28
N ALA A 107 -9.40 -3.89 9.11
CA ALA A 107 -9.55 -3.18 7.84
C ALA A 107 -9.42 -1.66 8.04
N GLU A 108 -9.05 -0.94 6.99
CA GLU A 108 -9.04 0.54 6.96
C GLU A 108 -10.09 1.09 5.99
N PHE A 109 -9.82 1.08 4.68
CA PHE A 109 -10.70 1.71 3.68
C PHE A 109 -11.88 0.82 3.28
N GLY A 110 -11.63 -0.48 3.11
CA GLY A 110 -12.59 -1.48 2.66
C GLY A 110 -12.31 -2.84 3.29
N SER A 111 -13.28 -3.75 3.24
CA SER A 111 -13.21 -5.04 3.93
C SER A 111 -13.61 -6.22 3.04
N THR A 112 -12.76 -7.25 3.01
CA THR A 112 -13.06 -8.54 2.36
C THR A 112 -13.89 -9.49 3.22
N ALA A 113 -14.36 -9.04 4.40
CA ALA A 113 -15.29 -9.83 5.20
C ALA A 113 -16.56 -10.15 4.40
N GLY A 114 -16.91 -11.43 4.34
CA GLY A 114 -18.03 -11.90 3.53
C GLY A 114 -17.79 -13.30 2.96
N LYS A 115 -18.57 -13.64 1.94
CA LYS A 115 -18.44 -14.94 1.26
C LYS A 115 -17.17 -15.00 0.43
N VAL A 116 -16.42 -16.09 0.58
CA VAL A 116 -15.17 -16.32 -0.14
C VAL A 116 -15.35 -16.25 -1.66
N SER A 117 -16.44 -16.84 -2.18
CA SER A 117 -16.80 -16.84 -3.60
C SER A 117 -17.02 -15.43 -4.19
N GLU A 118 -17.33 -14.44 -3.36
CA GLU A 118 -17.59 -13.05 -3.76
C GLU A 118 -16.41 -12.13 -3.46
N LYS A 119 -15.53 -12.51 -2.52
CA LYS A 119 -14.49 -11.63 -1.93
C LYS A 119 -13.06 -12.01 -2.28
N ILE A 120 -12.83 -13.07 -3.07
CA ILE A 120 -11.52 -13.46 -3.59
C ILE A 120 -11.54 -13.47 -5.11
N ALA A 121 -10.62 -12.73 -5.74
CA ALA A 121 -10.33 -12.88 -7.16
C ALA A 121 -9.38 -14.08 -7.36
N PHE A 122 -9.94 -15.29 -7.41
CA PHE A 122 -9.15 -16.52 -7.57
C PHE A 122 -8.25 -16.47 -8.82
N ASN A 123 -7.11 -17.16 -8.75
CA ASN A 123 -6.05 -17.22 -9.78
C ASN A 123 -5.26 -15.91 -9.99
N MET A 124 -5.62 -14.81 -9.33
CA MET A 124 -4.76 -13.62 -9.30
C MET A 124 -3.43 -13.95 -8.61
N PRO A 125 -2.31 -13.29 -8.96
CA PRO A 125 -0.99 -13.64 -8.42
C PRO A 125 -0.93 -13.67 -6.89
N GLY A 126 -1.65 -12.74 -6.24
CA GLY A 126 -1.75 -12.65 -4.78
C GLY A 126 -2.84 -13.53 -4.13
N CYS A 127 -3.67 -14.23 -4.90
CA CYS A 127 -4.80 -15.00 -4.40
C CYS A 127 -4.54 -16.51 -4.41
N PRO A 128 -5.37 -17.28 -3.67
CA PRO A 128 -5.55 -18.71 -3.95
C PRO A 128 -5.88 -18.95 -5.43
N ASP A 129 -5.30 -19.99 -6.01
CA ASP A 129 -5.73 -20.52 -7.30
C ASP A 129 -7.00 -21.38 -7.09
N GLU A 130 -7.83 -21.58 -8.12
CA GLU A 130 -9.13 -22.27 -7.97
C GLU A 130 -9.02 -23.69 -7.39
N GLU A 131 -7.94 -24.41 -7.69
CA GLU A 131 -7.73 -25.78 -7.22
C GLU A 131 -6.91 -25.85 -5.91
N ASP A 132 -6.56 -24.71 -5.31
CA ASP A 132 -5.82 -24.71 -4.06
C ASP A 132 -6.67 -25.19 -2.88
N LEU A 133 -6.02 -25.96 -2.01
CA LEU A 133 -6.50 -26.24 -0.66
C LEU A 133 -6.18 -25.02 0.23
N ILE A 134 -7.20 -24.43 0.87
CA ILE A 134 -7.03 -23.23 1.68
C ILE A 134 -7.02 -23.62 3.15
N LEU A 135 -5.90 -23.37 3.83
CA LEU A 135 -5.81 -23.40 5.29
C LEU A 135 -6.10 -21.99 5.83
N ASN A 136 -7.31 -21.78 6.32
CA ASN A 136 -7.68 -20.49 6.92
C ASN A 136 -7.31 -20.44 8.41
N LEU A 137 -6.54 -19.42 8.77
CA LEU A 137 -6.24 -19.04 10.15
C LEU A 137 -7.00 -17.75 10.44
N ASP A 138 -8.10 -17.87 11.20
CA ASP A 138 -8.98 -16.77 11.54
C ASP A 138 -8.69 -16.25 12.95
N MET A 139 -8.15 -15.05 13.02
CA MET A 139 -7.65 -14.41 14.23
C MET A 139 -8.75 -13.59 14.90
N ILE A 140 -9.01 -13.85 16.17
CA ILE A 140 -9.87 -13.01 17.01
C ILE A 140 -8.98 -12.24 17.97
N ILE A 141 -8.91 -10.92 17.80
CA ILE A 141 -8.03 -10.04 18.58
C ILE A 141 -8.79 -9.25 19.65
N GLU A 142 -8.06 -8.66 20.59
CA GLU A 142 -8.61 -7.71 21.56
C GLU A 142 -9.25 -6.49 20.87
N ASP A 143 -10.17 -5.82 21.58
CA ASP A 143 -10.86 -4.65 21.03
C ASP A 143 -9.97 -3.40 21.05
N GLY A 144 -10.06 -2.57 20.02
CA GLY A 144 -9.32 -1.31 19.90
C GLY A 144 -7.92 -1.41 19.28
N ILE A 145 -7.53 -2.59 18.76
CA ILE A 145 -6.20 -2.84 18.17
C ILE A 145 -6.23 -3.31 16.70
N ALA A 146 -7.38 -3.32 16.03
CA ALA A 146 -7.49 -3.70 14.62
C ALA A 146 -6.76 -2.76 13.64
N MET A 147 -6.53 -1.51 14.02
CA MET A 147 -5.83 -0.53 13.18
C MET A 147 -4.57 0.01 13.86
N THR A 148 -4.17 -0.60 14.97
CA THR A 148 -2.86 -0.32 15.59
C THR A 148 -1.87 -1.37 15.10
N ARG A 149 -0.58 -1.10 15.25
CA ARG A 149 0.46 -2.03 14.80
C ARG A 149 0.43 -3.36 15.53
N ASP A 150 0.06 -3.35 16.80
CA ASP A 150 0.11 -4.51 17.69
C ASP A 150 -0.80 -5.66 17.22
N GLY A 151 -2.05 -5.35 16.86
CA GLY A 151 -3.05 -6.36 16.47
C GLY A 151 -2.64 -7.18 15.24
N PRO A 152 -2.50 -6.56 14.06
CA PRO A 152 -2.03 -7.24 12.84
C PRO A 152 -0.66 -7.89 13.02
N THR A 153 0.27 -7.25 13.74
CA THR A 153 1.59 -7.85 13.98
C THR A 153 1.49 -9.16 14.77
N ALA A 154 0.64 -9.22 15.80
CA ALA A 154 0.40 -10.44 16.57
C ALA A 154 -0.25 -11.53 15.69
N CYS A 155 -1.23 -11.18 14.85
CA CYS A 155 -1.85 -12.09 13.90
C CYS A 155 -0.82 -12.76 12.97
N HIS A 156 0.04 -11.96 12.32
CA HIS A 156 1.03 -12.47 11.37
C HIS A 156 2.11 -13.32 12.08
N ARG A 157 2.58 -12.92 13.27
CA ARG A 157 3.54 -13.70 14.06
C ARG A 157 2.97 -15.05 14.50
N ALA A 158 1.73 -15.05 14.98
CA ALA A 158 1.02 -16.28 15.36
C ALA A 158 0.81 -17.21 14.15
N ALA A 159 0.44 -16.64 12.99
CA ALA A 159 0.33 -17.40 11.75
C ALA A 159 1.69 -18.03 11.36
N ASP A 160 2.78 -17.27 11.42
CA ASP A 160 4.14 -17.76 11.09
C ASP A 160 4.58 -18.90 12.03
N GLU A 161 4.25 -18.86 13.32
CA GLU A 161 4.50 -19.98 14.24
C GLU A 161 3.73 -21.25 13.86
N ILE A 162 2.47 -21.13 13.44
CA ILE A 162 1.67 -22.26 12.99
C ILE A 162 2.23 -22.81 11.67
N ILE A 163 2.59 -21.93 10.73
CA ILE A 163 3.23 -22.30 9.47
C ILE A 163 4.59 -22.96 9.72
N GLN A 164 5.33 -22.53 10.75
CA GLN A 164 6.62 -23.13 11.11
C GLN A 164 6.50 -24.61 11.45
N GLU A 165 5.40 -25.07 12.05
CA GLU A 165 5.18 -26.51 12.24
C GLU A 165 5.01 -27.27 10.92
N ILE A 166 4.41 -26.64 9.92
CA ILE A 166 4.31 -27.19 8.56
C ILE A 166 5.70 -27.20 7.92
N ARG A 167 6.50 -26.13 8.05
CA ARG A 167 7.89 -26.08 7.58
C ARG A 167 8.75 -27.19 8.21
N ASN A 168 8.59 -27.42 9.51
CA ASN A 168 9.24 -28.51 10.23
C ASN A 168 8.82 -29.89 9.69
N ALA A 169 7.56 -30.06 9.30
CA ALA A 169 7.08 -31.28 8.65
C ALA A 169 7.66 -31.47 7.25
N ILE A 170 7.77 -30.41 6.43
CA ILE A 170 8.43 -30.46 5.11
C ILE A 170 9.86 -30.99 5.27
N LYS A 171 10.67 -30.34 6.12
CA LYS A 171 12.07 -30.70 6.35
C LYS A 171 12.25 -32.14 6.84
N ARG A 172 11.28 -32.68 7.57
CA ARG A 172 11.34 -33.99 8.18
C ARG A 172 10.83 -35.10 7.26
N ASP A 173 9.69 -34.88 6.61
CA ASP A 173 8.93 -35.93 5.93
C ASP A 173 9.18 -35.94 4.40
N ILE A 174 9.67 -34.83 3.82
CA ILE A 174 9.88 -34.68 2.36
C ILE A 174 11.35 -34.79 1.93
N ASN A 175 12.32 -34.69 2.84
CA ASN A 175 13.77 -34.56 2.54
C ASN A 175 14.40 -35.62 1.61
N ASN A 176 13.70 -36.72 1.28
CA ASN A 176 14.15 -37.75 0.31
C ASN A 176 13.12 -38.08 -0.78
N THR A 177 12.09 -37.25 -0.93
CA THR A 177 11.08 -37.38 -1.97
C THR A 177 11.50 -36.53 -3.17
N PRO A 178 11.46 -37.06 -4.41
CA PRO A 178 11.72 -36.23 -5.59
C PRO A 178 10.70 -35.09 -5.70
N PRO A 179 11.12 -33.87 -6.04
CA PRO A 179 10.18 -32.76 -6.25
C PRO A 179 9.32 -33.00 -7.49
N HIS A 180 8.12 -32.44 -7.48
CA HIS A 180 7.21 -32.46 -8.63
C HIS A 180 7.61 -31.40 -9.67
N THR A 181 8.11 -30.27 -9.19
CA THR A 181 8.63 -29.18 -10.03
C THR A 181 9.95 -28.67 -9.47
N THR A 182 10.81 -28.17 -10.35
CA THR A 182 12.05 -27.50 -9.96
C THR A 182 12.23 -26.27 -10.82
N THR A 183 12.31 -25.12 -10.17
CA THR A 183 12.59 -23.83 -10.82
C THR A 183 13.97 -23.40 -10.40
N THR A 184 14.84 -23.15 -11.37
CA THR A 184 16.22 -22.74 -11.12
C THR A 184 16.47 -21.37 -11.72
N VAL A 185 16.98 -20.46 -10.91
CA VAL A 185 17.31 -19.10 -11.32
C VAL A 185 18.75 -18.80 -10.93
N THR A 186 19.51 -18.25 -11.86
CA THR A 186 20.90 -17.86 -11.62
C THR A 186 21.08 -16.39 -11.95
N GLU A 187 21.47 -15.62 -10.95
CA GLU A 187 21.88 -14.22 -11.12
C GLU A 187 23.39 -14.10 -11.18
N GLY A 188 23.85 -13.02 -11.80
CA GLY A 188 25.25 -12.58 -11.81
C GLY A 188 25.75 -12.33 -13.22
N ASP A 189 27.07 -12.15 -13.33
CA ASP A 189 27.76 -11.99 -14.62
C ASP A 189 27.69 -13.29 -15.41
N THR A 190 26.64 -13.44 -16.21
CA THR A 190 26.60 -14.44 -17.28
C THR A 190 26.95 -13.75 -18.61
N PRO A 191 27.65 -14.42 -19.54
CA PRO A 191 27.99 -13.84 -20.85
C PRO A 191 26.79 -13.32 -21.65
N SER A 192 25.58 -13.80 -21.34
CA SER A 192 24.32 -13.35 -21.93
C SER A 192 23.83 -11.98 -21.47
N HIS A 193 24.52 -11.31 -20.54
CA HIS A 193 24.09 -10.00 -20.00
C HIS A 193 24.99 -8.82 -20.41
N GLN A 194 26.20 -9.06 -20.93
CA GLN A 194 27.21 -8.00 -21.12
C GLN A 194 26.84 -6.91 -22.14
N ASP A 195 25.83 -7.13 -22.99
CA ASP A 195 25.43 -6.21 -24.06
C ASP A 195 23.93 -5.82 -24.00
N LYS A 196 23.24 -6.13 -22.91
CA LYS A 196 21.79 -5.86 -22.77
C LYS A 196 21.54 -4.64 -21.90
N PRO A 197 20.51 -3.83 -22.21
CA PRO A 197 20.09 -2.75 -21.33
C PRO A 197 19.76 -3.26 -19.92
N GLU A 198 20.39 -2.67 -18.92
CA GLU A 198 20.18 -3.00 -17.51
C GLU A 198 18.90 -2.33 -16.98
N VAL A 199 18.05 -3.11 -16.32
CA VAL A 199 16.78 -2.67 -15.77
C VAL A 199 16.69 -2.96 -14.28
N VAL A 200 16.21 -1.96 -13.54
CA VAL A 200 15.90 -2.06 -12.11
C VAL A 200 14.40 -1.86 -11.88
N LEU A 201 13.82 -2.69 -11.02
CA LEU A 201 12.44 -2.53 -10.55
C LEU A 201 12.46 -1.81 -9.20
N VAL A 202 11.84 -0.63 -9.11
CA VAL A 202 11.54 0.04 -7.84
C VAL A 202 10.15 -0.42 -7.41
N LYS A 203 10.09 -1.12 -6.28
CA LYS A 203 8.86 -1.63 -5.69
C LYS A 203 8.52 -0.80 -4.46
N GLU A 204 7.62 0.15 -4.62
CA GLU A 204 7.04 0.89 -3.51
C GLU A 204 5.99 0.03 -2.79
N MET A 205 6.16 -0.07 -1.48
CA MET A 205 5.39 -0.93 -0.59
C MET A 205 4.81 -0.09 0.55
N MET A 206 3.74 -0.57 1.16
CA MET A 206 3.12 0.09 2.31
C MET A 206 4.12 0.29 3.46
N GLY A 207 4.23 1.54 3.92
CA GLY A 207 5.17 1.96 4.95
C GLY A 207 4.66 3.08 5.88
N GLN A 208 3.34 3.19 6.05
CA GLN A 208 2.70 4.32 6.75
C GLN A 208 2.53 4.09 8.26
N GLY A 209 2.78 2.88 8.75
CA GLY A 209 2.58 2.51 10.15
C GLY A 209 1.13 2.12 10.45
N GLY A 210 0.81 2.00 11.73
CA GLY A 210 -0.45 1.36 12.14
C GLY A 210 -0.47 -0.08 11.62
N MET A 211 -1.44 -0.41 10.77
CA MET A 211 -1.56 -1.72 10.13
C MET A 211 -0.79 -1.86 8.80
N HIS A 212 -0.28 -0.75 8.25
CA HIS A 212 0.38 -0.67 6.94
C HIS A 212 1.89 -0.78 7.10
N ASP A 213 2.39 -1.99 6.86
CA ASP A 213 3.81 -2.32 7.00
C ASP A 213 4.11 -3.52 6.10
N ASN A 214 5.39 -3.78 5.90
CA ASN A 214 5.87 -4.96 5.18
C ASN A 214 7.20 -5.38 5.79
N LEU A 215 7.47 -6.68 5.78
CA LEU A 215 8.71 -7.22 6.34
C LEU A 215 9.62 -7.71 5.22
N LEU A 216 10.86 -7.22 5.24
CA LEU A 216 11.90 -7.61 4.31
C LEU A 216 12.82 -8.66 4.92
N LEU A 217 13.22 -9.63 4.12
CA LEU A 217 14.22 -10.66 4.38
C LEU A 217 14.00 -11.43 5.70
N PRO A 218 12.83 -12.07 5.90
CA PRO A 218 12.64 -13.00 7.00
C PRO A 218 13.61 -14.19 6.94
N LEU A 219 13.79 -14.89 8.06
CA LEU A 219 14.67 -16.06 8.14
C LEU A 219 14.16 -17.23 7.29
N GLU A 220 12.85 -17.44 7.29
CA GLU A 220 12.19 -18.40 6.42
C GLU A 220 11.48 -17.65 5.29
N PRO A 221 11.52 -18.16 4.05
CA PRO A 221 10.68 -17.71 2.94
C PRO A 221 9.23 -17.41 3.34
N CYS A 222 8.76 -16.23 2.97
CA CYS A 222 7.40 -15.75 3.21
C CYS A 222 7.01 -15.69 4.71
N GLY A 223 7.99 -15.74 5.62
CA GLY A 223 7.76 -15.71 7.07
C GLY A 223 7.83 -14.31 7.68
N VAL A 224 7.75 -14.27 9.00
CA VAL A 224 7.78 -13.02 9.79
C VAL A 224 9.06 -12.94 10.62
N THR A 225 9.47 -14.08 11.18
CA THR A 225 10.59 -14.13 12.13
C THR A 225 11.90 -13.64 11.49
N GLY A 226 12.53 -12.67 12.16
CA GLY A 226 13.79 -12.05 11.73
C GLY A 226 13.68 -10.99 10.62
N GLY A 227 12.51 -10.89 9.98
CA GLY A 227 12.22 -9.88 8.98
C GLY A 227 12.32 -8.47 9.54
N LYS A 228 12.63 -7.50 8.67
CA LYS A 228 12.76 -6.09 9.01
C LYS A 228 11.59 -5.32 8.46
N SER A 229 10.85 -4.65 9.35
CA SER A 229 9.80 -3.72 8.95
C SER A 229 10.38 -2.59 8.13
N VAL A 230 9.74 -2.27 7.00
CA VAL A 230 10.09 -1.10 6.19
C VAL A 230 9.91 0.20 6.99
N VAL A 231 8.88 0.26 7.84
CA VAL A 231 8.65 1.40 8.75
C VAL A 231 9.82 1.58 9.73
N ASP A 232 10.27 0.49 10.37
CA ASP A 232 11.38 0.55 11.33
C ASP A 232 12.73 0.85 10.67
N LEU A 233 12.87 0.55 9.37
CA LEU A 233 14.01 0.96 8.56
C LEU A 233 13.94 2.44 8.14
N GLY A 234 12.86 3.15 8.47
CA GLY A 234 12.62 4.54 8.07
C GLY A 234 12.18 4.67 6.62
N ASN A 235 11.57 3.61 6.07
CA ASN A 235 11.08 3.51 4.69
C ASN A 235 12.14 3.71 3.59
N VAL A 236 13.42 3.75 3.95
CA VAL A 236 14.51 3.95 3.00
C VAL A 236 14.63 2.77 2.04
N PRO A 237 15.07 3.01 0.79
CA PRO A 237 15.19 1.95 -0.19
C PRO A 237 16.23 0.88 0.21
N VAL A 238 15.82 -0.38 0.12
CA VAL A 238 16.66 -1.57 0.32
C VAL A 238 16.83 -2.26 -1.03
N LEU A 239 18.06 -2.32 -1.52
CA LEU A 239 18.38 -3.07 -2.74
C LEU A 239 18.38 -4.57 -2.42
N MET A 240 17.47 -5.29 -3.06
CA MET A 240 17.33 -6.73 -3.00
C MET A 240 17.75 -7.33 -4.33
N SER A 241 18.33 -8.52 -4.27
CA SER A 241 18.45 -9.36 -5.44
C SER A 241 17.06 -9.81 -5.92
N PRO A 242 16.81 -9.87 -7.23
CA PRO A 242 15.61 -10.50 -7.77
C PRO A 242 15.31 -11.91 -7.18
N ASN A 243 16.35 -12.67 -6.84
CA ASN A 243 16.29 -14.01 -6.27
C ASN A 243 15.77 -13.93 -4.83
N GLU A 244 16.20 -12.95 -4.03
CA GLU A 244 15.65 -12.76 -2.68
C GLU A 244 14.15 -12.51 -2.73
N VAL A 245 13.64 -11.74 -3.70
CA VAL A 245 12.20 -11.52 -3.87
C VAL A 245 11.50 -12.80 -4.31
N LYS A 246 12.02 -13.49 -5.34
CA LYS A 246 11.48 -14.76 -5.86
C LYS A 246 11.42 -15.87 -4.81
N ASP A 247 12.41 -15.89 -3.91
CA ASP A 247 12.55 -16.86 -2.82
C ASP A 247 11.59 -16.57 -1.65
N GLY A 248 10.83 -15.46 -1.68
CA GLY A 248 9.90 -15.09 -0.62
C GLY A 248 10.48 -14.13 0.42
N GLY A 249 11.40 -13.27 0.00
CA GLY A 249 12.05 -12.28 0.85
C GLY A 249 11.16 -11.10 1.25
N ILE A 250 9.90 -11.06 0.85
CA ILE A 250 8.94 -10.02 1.22
C ILE A 250 7.72 -10.69 1.84
N HIS A 251 7.33 -10.24 3.03
CA HIS A 251 6.09 -10.65 3.70
C HIS A 251 5.20 -9.43 3.90
N ALA A 252 3.99 -9.50 3.34
CA ALA A 252 3.01 -8.44 3.39
C ALA A 252 2.31 -8.39 4.74
N MET A 253 2.09 -7.20 5.29
CA MET A 253 1.19 -7.02 6.44
C MET A 253 -0.21 -6.65 5.93
N THR A 254 -0.88 -5.63 6.48
CA THR A 254 -2.19 -5.18 5.97
C THR A 254 -2.03 -4.01 4.98
N CYS A 255 -3.04 -3.79 4.13
CA CYS A 255 -3.06 -2.75 3.09
C CYS A 255 -4.25 -1.80 3.29
N VAL A 256 -4.21 -0.63 2.66
CA VAL A 256 -5.27 0.38 2.62
C VAL A 256 -6.56 -0.19 2.00
N GLY A 257 -6.46 -0.77 0.79
CA GLY A 257 -7.61 -1.28 0.02
C GLY A 257 -7.45 -2.76 -0.36
N PRO A 258 -8.47 -3.62 -0.20
CA PRO A 258 -8.30 -5.05 -0.45
C PRO A 258 -8.02 -5.44 -1.90
N SER A 259 -8.63 -4.78 -2.89
CA SER A 259 -8.44 -5.12 -4.31
C SER A 259 -7.08 -4.70 -4.86
N THR A 260 -6.41 -3.74 -4.24
CA THR A 260 -5.05 -3.30 -4.62
C THR A 260 -3.97 -3.92 -3.76
N LYS A 261 -4.35 -4.83 -2.84
CA LYS A 261 -3.42 -5.45 -1.91
C LYS A 261 -2.54 -6.47 -2.60
N GLU A 262 -1.24 -6.24 -2.52
CA GLU A 262 -0.26 -7.30 -2.76
C GLU A 262 -0.09 -8.12 -1.48
N THR A 263 -0.36 -9.41 -1.58
CA THR A 263 -0.18 -10.37 -0.49
C THR A 263 1.25 -10.90 -0.50
N THR A 264 1.67 -11.58 0.57
CA THR A 264 2.96 -12.28 0.62
C THR A 264 3.13 -13.22 -0.58
N ARG A 265 2.04 -13.88 -0.99
CA ARG A 265 2.03 -14.70 -2.20
C ARG A 265 2.31 -13.90 -3.46
N HIS A 266 1.73 -12.70 -3.61
CA HIS A 266 1.92 -11.82 -4.77
C HIS A 266 3.40 -11.56 -5.02
N TYR A 267 4.17 -11.11 -4.01
CA TYR A 267 5.58 -10.73 -4.21
C TYR A 267 6.46 -11.85 -4.79
N SER A 268 6.24 -13.11 -4.40
CA SER A 268 6.97 -14.25 -4.98
C SER A 268 6.46 -14.66 -6.38
N ARG A 269 5.21 -14.29 -6.69
CA ARG A 269 4.52 -14.51 -7.96
C ARG A 269 4.44 -13.25 -8.82
N ASP A 270 5.20 -12.21 -8.49
CA ASP A 270 5.05 -10.89 -9.11
C ASP A 270 5.26 -10.97 -10.63
N PRO A 271 4.25 -10.63 -11.44
CA PRO A 271 4.35 -10.70 -12.90
C PRO A 271 5.49 -9.89 -13.51
N LEU A 272 5.82 -8.71 -12.96
CA LEU A 272 6.94 -7.90 -13.43
C LEU A 272 8.26 -8.59 -13.12
N LEU A 273 8.38 -9.17 -11.93
CA LEU A 273 9.56 -9.96 -11.55
C LEU A 273 9.78 -11.10 -12.55
N HIS A 274 8.74 -11.88 -12.86
CA HIS A 274 8.85 -13.03 -13.77
C HIS A 274 9.13 -12.58 -15.20
N LYS A 275 8.44 -11.54 -15.67
CA LYS A 275 8.63 -11.02 -17.02
C LYS A 275 10.04 -10.52 -17.23
N LEU A 276 10.59 -9.77 -16.27
CA LEU A 276 11.96 -9.25 -16.35
C LEU A 276 13.02 -10.38 -16.27
N TYR A 277 12.74 -11.45 -15.54
CA TYR A 277 13.61 -12.65 -15.53
C TYR A 277 13.65 -13.38 -16.87
N GLU A 278 12.50 -13.52 -17.52
CA GLU A 278 12.36 -14.27 -18.76
C GLU A 278 12.73 -13.44 -20.00
N ASP A 279 12.79 -12.12 -19.87
CA ASP A 279 13.05 -11.23 -20.98
C ASP A 279 14.46 -11.45 -21.57
N THR A 280 14.49 -11.76 -22.85
CA THR A 280 15.72 -12.08 -23.56
C THR A 280 16.48 -10.87 -24.06
N ASP A 281 15.91 -9.67 -24.03
CA ASP A 281 16.53 -8.44 -24.52
C ASP A 281 17.05 -7.55 -23.39
N LEU A 282 16.53 -7.72 -22.17
CA LEU A 282 16.91 -6.92 -21.00
C LEU A 282 17.81 -7.71 -20.05
N TYR A 283 18.56 -6.99 -19.22
CA TYR A 283 19.23 -7.55 -18.06
C TYR A 283 18.58 -7.03 -16.78
N PHE A 284 17.95 -7.91 -16.01
CA PHE A 284 17.32 -7.55 -14.75
C PHE A 284 18.31 -7.64 -13.59
N SER A 285 18.68 -6.48 -13.02
CA SER A 285 19.80 -6.41 -12.07
C SER A 285 19.41 -6.27 -10.60
N GLY A 286 18.19 -5.83 -10.32
CA GLY A 286 17.82 -5.48 -8.94
C GLY A 286 16.35 -5.16 -8.73
N VAL A 287 15.88 -5.44 -7.53
CA VAL A 287 14.64 -4.88 -6.99
C VAL A 287 15.00 -3.91 -5.87
N LEU A 288 14.61 -2.64 -6.01
CA LEU A 288 14.73 -1.65 -4.95
C LEU A 288 13.40 -1.59 -4.19
N ALA A 289 13.31 -2.28 -3.06
CA ALA A 289 12.13 -2.23 -2.19
C ALA A 289 12.17 -0.94 -1.37
N VAL A 290 11.11 -0.14 -1.43
CA VAL A 290 11.02 1.16 -0.75
C VAL A 290 9.67 1.29 -0.06
N GLY A 291 9.64 1.83 1.16
CA GLY A 291 8.39 2.04 1.88
C GLY A 291 7.77 3.40 1.55
N SER A 292 6.46 3.54 1.72
CA SER A 292 5.73 4.82 1.59
C SER A 292 5.51 5.49 2.95
N PRO A 293 6.37 6.44 3.39
CA PRO A 293 6.24 7.06 4.70
C PRO A 293 4.98 7.94 4.81
N GLN A 294 4.44 8.07 6.03
CA GLN A 294 3.26 8.90 6.25
C GLN A 294 3.54 10.41 6.14
N SER A 295 4.73 10.85 6.56
CA SER A 295 5.04 12.28 6.65
C SER A 295 5.67 12.84 5.37
N ASN A 296 5.16 13.98 4.88
CA ASN A 296 5.63 14.61 3.63
C ASN A 296 7.15 14.86 3.57
N HIS A 297 7.77 15.26 4.68
CA HIS A 297 9.22 15.50 4.71
C HIS A 297 10.03 14.20 4.56
N GLU A 298 9.51 13.08 5.09
CA GLU A 298 10.10 11.76 4.90
C GLU A 298 9.90 11.27 3.46
N LYS A 299 8.75 11.55 2.84
CA LYS A 299 8.49 11.24 1.42
C LYS A 299 9.58 11.83 0.50
N GLU A 300 9.93 13.10 0.73
CA GLU A 300 11.01 13.78 -0.01
C GLU A 300 12.36 13.11 0.22
N TYR A 301 12.72 12.89 1.48
CA TYR A 301 13.98 12.27 1.83
C TYR A 301 14.12 10.86 1.22
N VAL A 302 13.09 10.02 1.32
CA VAL A 302 13.07 8.66 0.79
C VAL A 302 13.16 8.67 -0.74
N ALA A 303 12.38 9.52 -1.42
CA ALA A 303 12.43 9.64 -2.87
C ALA A 303 13.83 10.09 -3.35
N GLU A 304 14.47 11.05 -2.69
CA GLU A 304 15.85 11.42 -3.00
C GLU A 304 16.81 10.24 -2.85
N ARG A 305 16.61 9.37 -1.84
CA ARG A 305 17.44 8.16 -1.68
C ARG A 305 17.24 7.18 -2.84
N VAL A 306 16.02 7.05 -3.38
CA VAL A 306 15.75 6.26 -4.59
C VAL A 306 16.53 6.83 -5.78
N GLY A 307 16.45 8.15 -6.01
CA GLY A 307 17.22 8.81 -7.07
C GLY A 307 18.74 8.61 -6.92
N MET A 308 19.27 8.80 -5.71
CA MET A 308 20.69 8.57 -5.41
C MET A 308 21.11 7.10 -5.62
N ALA A 309 20.23 6.13 -5.34
CA ALA A 309 20.48 4.73 -5.65
C ALA A 309 20.62 4.52 -7.17
N MET A 310 19.73 5.11 -7.98
CA MET A 310 19.86 5.05 -9.45
C MET A 310 21.14 5.70 -9.95
N GLU A 311 21.59 6.84 -9.39
CA GLU A 311 22.88 7.43 -9.77
C GLU A 311 24.08 6.51 -9.50
N LYS A 312 23.97 5.61 -8.51
CA LYS A 312 25.04 4.66 -8.19
C LYS A 312 24.95 3.36 -8.96
N LEU A 313 23.75 2.89 -9.24
CA LEU A 313 23.52 1.69 -10.04
C LEU A 313 23.74 1.96 -11.54
N GLN A 314 23.40 3.16 -12.01
CA GLN A 314 23.43 3.56 -13.42
C GLN A 314 22.67 2.58 -14.35
N PRO A 315 21.40 2.22 -14.05
CA PRO A 315 20.63 1.37 -14.94
C PRO A 315 20.30 2.11 -16.25
N ASP A 316 20.05 1.35 -17.32
CA ASP A 316 19.57 1.92 -18.58
C ASP A 316 18.08 2.27 -18.52
N GLY A 317 17.30 1.57 -17.69
CA GLY A 317 15.88 1.80 -17.53
C GLY A 317 15.33 1.39 -16.16
N VAL A 318 14.23 2.02 -15.76
CA VAL A 318 13.59 1.80 -14.44
C VAL A 318 12.10 1.58 -14.60
N ILE A 319 11.55 0.61 -13.89
CA ILE A 319 10.10 0.49 -13.68
C ILE A 319 9.84 0.85 -12.23
N VAL A 320 8.93 1.80 -11.97
CA VAL A 320 8.46 2.14 -10.64
C VAL A 320 7.03 1.62 -10.50
N MET A 321 6.76 0.86 -9.45
CA MET A 321 5.44 0.33 -9.15
C MET A 321 5.08 0.60 -7.70
N THR A 322 3.81 0.93 -7.43
CA THR A 322 3.28 1.03 -6.07
C THR A 322 2.10 0.09 -5.86
N GLU A 323 2.04 -0.53 -4.68
CA GLU A 323 0.79 -1.10 -4.16
C GLU A 323 -0.10 -0.01 -3.54
N GLY A 324 -1.41 -0.26 -3.45
CA GLY A 324 -2.38 0.69 -2.90
C GLY A 324 -2.60 1.96 -3.73
N PHE A 325 -3.16 2.99 -3.10
CA PHE A 325 -3.52 4.25 -3.74
C PHE A 325 -3.67 5.39 -2.72
N GLY A 326 -3.84 6.63 -3.20
CA GLY A 326 -4.06 7.78 -2.34
C GLY A 326 -2.75 8.38 -1.84
N ASN A 327 -2.46 8.29 -0.53
CA ASN A 327 -1.27 8.93 0.04
C ASN A 327 0.05 8.37 -0.52
N ASN A 328 0.06 7.08 -0.93
CA ASN A 328 1.19 6.42 -1.59
C ASN A 328 1.51 7.07 -2.95
N HIS A 329 0.50 7.57 -3.66
CA HIS A 329 0.73 8.18 -4.98
C HIS A 329 1.64 9.41 -4.95
N ILE A 330 1.79 10.05 -3.78
CA ILE A 330 2.75 11.14 -3.58
C ILE A 330 4.18 10.62 -3.62
N ASP A 331 4.46 9.52 -2.93
CA ASP A 331 5.78 8.87 -2.95
C ASP A 331 6.09 8.35 -4.35
N PHE A 332 5.14 7.64 -4.95
CA PHE A 332 5.25 7.08 -6.29
C PHE A 332 5.58 8.13 -7.35
N ALA A 333 4.84 9.25 -7.36
CA ALA A 333 5.13 10.35 -8.27
C ALA A 333 6.53 10.95 -8.02
N LYS A 334 6.92 11.14 -6.75
CA LYS A 334 8.25 11.66 -6.40
C LYS A 334 9.37 10.69 -6.74
N HIS A 335 9.16 9.38 -6.62
CA HIS A 335 10.12 8.36 -7.05
C HIS A 335 10.34 8.45 -8.56
N ILE A 336 9.28 8.54 -9.35
CA ILE A 336 9.37 8.73 -10.81
C ILE A 336 10.10 10.05 -11.15
N GLU A 337 9.80 11.14 -10.42
CA GLU A 337 10.46 12.44 -10.60
C GLU A 337 11.96 12.36 -10.32
N GLU A 338 12.36 11.76 -9.20
CA GLU A 338 13.76 11.62 -8.81
C GLU A 338 14.55 10.75 -9.78
N VAL A 339 13.94 9.69 -10.32
CA VAL A 339 14.53 8.85 -11.37
C VAL A 339 14.65 9.65 -12.68
N GLY A 340 13.56 10.25 -13.15
CA GLY A 340 13.49 10.92 -14.45
C GLY A 340 14.37 12.16 -14.53
N LYS A 341 14.41 13.01 -13.49
CA LYS A 341 15.24 14.24 -13.48
C LYS A 341 16.74 13.96 -13.51
N ARG A 342 17.15 12.72 -13.23
CA ARG A 342 18.54 12.24 -13.34
C ARG A 342 18.86 11.64 -14.71
N GLY A 343 17.89 11.64 -15.63
CA GLY A 343 18.06 11.22 -17.02
C GLY A 343 17.77 9.75 -17.27
N PHE A 344 17.23 9.01 -16.31
CA PHE A 344 16.88 7.60 -16.49
C PHE A 344 15.48 7.44 -17.09
N PRO A 345 15.32 6.69 -18.20
CA PRO A 345 14.02 6.27 -18.69
C PRO A 345 13.22 5.53 -17.63
N VAL A 346 11.99 5.97 -17.40
CA VAL A 346 11.12 5.44 -16.34
C VAL A 346 9.72 5.12 -16.85
N VAL A 347 9.14 4.02 -16.37
CA VAL A 347 7.74 3.62 -16.57
C VAL A 347 7.09 3.44 -15.21
N GLY A 348 5.90 4.02 -15.02
CA GLY A 348 5.12 3.89 -13.79
C GLY A 348 4.02 2.84 -13.93
N VAL A 349 3.77 2.07 -12.87
CA VAL A 349 2.69 1.07 -12.82
C VAL A 349 1.90 1.26 -11.53
N THR A 350 0.60 1.53 -11.61
CA THR A 350 -0.23 1.81 -10.44
C THR A 350 -1.71 1.56 -10.70
N TYR A 351 -2.45 1.26 -9.64
CA TYR A 351 -3.90 1.49 -9.64
C TYR A 351 -4.16 2.99 -9.53
N ALA A 352 -4.85 3.58 -10.48
CA ALA A 352 -5.21 5.01 -10.51
C ALA A 352 -6.61 5.24 -11.10
N ALA A 353 -7.55 4.36 -10.69
CA ALA A 353 -8.95 4.45 -11.06
C ALA A 353 -9.61 5.77 -10.60
N LYS A 354 -10.92 5.93 -10.86
CA LYS A 354 -11.66 7.13 -10.44
C LYS A 354 -11.58 7.32 -8.92
N GLN A 355 -11.72 6.25 -8.15
CA GLN A 355 -11.39 6.23 -6.74
C GLN A 355 -9.89 5.93 -6.59
N GLY A 356 -9.13 6.86 -6.03
CA GLY A 356 -7.67 6.77 -6.01
C GLY A 356 -6.99 7.36 -7.24
N ALA A 357 -7.67 8.26 -7.98
CA ALA A 357 -7.04 8.97 -9.09
C ALA A 357 -5.81 9.75 -8.62
N LEU A 358 -4.80 9.85 -9.49
CA LEU A 358 -3.62 10.66 -9.22
C LEU A 358 -4.02 12.13 -9.01
N ILE A 359 -3.63 12.69 -7.87
CA ILE A 359 -3.79 14.12 -7.55
C ILE A 359 -2.48 14.91 -7.73
N ILE A 360 -1.39 14.20 -7.99
CA ILE A 360 -0.05 14.74 -8.22
C ILE A 360 0.56 14.09 -9.46
N GLY A 361 1.36 14.85 -10.18
CA GLY A 361 1.98 14.46 -11.42
C GLY A 361 3.22 15.28 -11.71
N ASN A 362 4.11 14.75 -12.55
CA ASN A 362 5.29 15.44 -13.05
C ASN A 362 5.56 15.06 -14.51
N GLU A 363 6.49 15.76 -15.15
CA GLU A 363 6.77 15.59 -16.58
C GLU A 363 7.35 14.22 -16.96
N PHE A 364 7.84 13.43 -15.98
CA PHE A 364 8.43 12.11 -16.20
C PHE A 364 7.41 10.97 -16.06
N MET A 365 6.16 11.27 -15.71
CA MET A 365 5.05 10.31 -15.66
C MET A 365 4.35 10.18 -17.04
N ASP A 366 5.13 10.13 -18.10
CA ASP A 366 4.66 10.10 -19.50
C ASP A 366 4.43 8.68 -20.04
N ALA A 367 4.76 7.64 -19.25
CA ALA A 367 4.50 6.23 -19.56
C ALA A 367 3.95 5.53 -18.31
N MET A 368 2.63 5.48 -18.20
CA MET A 368 1.92 4.92 -17.05
C MET A 368 1.04 3.74 -17.47
N VAL A 369 1.11 2.63 -16.73
CA VAL A 369 0.23 1.46 -16.87
C VAL A 369 -0.80 1.47 -15.74
N GLU A 370 -2.07 1.35 -16.10
CA GLU A 370 -3.20 1.33 -15.17
C GLU A 370 -3.49 -0.10 -14.69
N LEU A 371 -3.68 -0.26 -13.37
CA LEU A 371 -3.99 -1.55 -12.77
C LEU A 371 -5.47 -1.77 -12.46
N ASN A 372 -6.37 -0.82 -12.71
CA ASN A 372 -7.79 -1.02 -12.52
C ASN A 372 -8.39 -2.04 -13.52
N LYS A 373 -8.97 -3.11 -13.00
CA LYS A 373 -9.69 -4.17 -13.75
C LYS A 373 -11.20 -4.01 -13.63
N SER A 374 -11.68 -3.20 -12.69
CA SER A 374 -13.10 -2.99 -12.44
C SER A 374 -13.72 -1.98 -13.40
N ASP A 375 -14.83 -2.35 -14.04
CA ASP A 375 -15.66 -1.44 -14.84
C ASP A 375 -16.20 -0.25 -14.02
N SER A 376 -16.34 -0.43 -12.70
CA SER A 376 -16.84 0.62 -11.82
C SER A 376 -15.84 1.78 -11.66
N MET A 377 -14.54 1.51 -11.85
CA MET A 377 -13.44 2.43 -11.52
C MET A 377 -13.36 2.76 -10.01
N PHE A 378 -13.94 1.92 -9.15
CA PHE A 378 -13.88 1.98 -7.69
C PHE A 378 -13.15 0.77 -7.10
N GLU A 379 -12.69 0.90 -5.86
CA GLU A 379 -12.17 -0.18 -5.05
C GLU A 379 -13.33 -1.16 -4.74
N THR A 380 -13.15 -2.43 -5.09
CA THR A 380 -14.25 -3.43 -5.12
C THR A 380 -14.37 -4.25 -3.84
N GLU A 381 -13.41 -4.12 -2.92
CA GLU A 381 -13.25 -4.98 -1.75
C GLU A 381 -13.13 -6.48 -2.09
N VAL A 382 -12.74 -6.81 -3.32
CA VAL A 382 -12.42 -8.18 -3.76
C VAL A 382 -10.91 -8.34 -3.72
N LEU A 383 -10.40 -9.25 -2.90
CA LEU A 383 -8.97 -9.37 -2.62
C LEU A 383 -8.14 -9.45 -3.92
N ALA A 384 -7.15 -8.56 -4.03
CA ALA A 384 -6.15 -8.47 -5.09
C ALA A 384 -6.66 -8.32 -6.54
N GLU A 385 -7.96 -8.09 -6.77
CA GLU A 385 -8.56 -7.98 -8.11
C GLU A 385 -7.86 -6.94 -9.02
N ASN A 386 -7.44 -5.83 -8.42
CA ASN A 386 -6.80 -4.71 -9.09
C ASN A 386 -5.26 -4.71 -8.94
N THR A 387 -4.66 -5.86 -8.65
CA THR A 387 -3.19 -6.01 -8.64
C THR A 387 -2.64 -6.27 -10.04
N LEU A 388 -1.31 -6.20 -10.16
CA LEU A 388 -0.58 -6.47 -11.40
C LEU A 388 -0.84 -7.89 -11.93
N THR A 389 -1.00 -7.99 -13.26
CA THR A 389 -1.13 -9.23 -14.01
C THR A 389 -0.03 -9.35 -15.07
N ASP A 390 0.09 -10.51 -15.73
CA ASP A 390 1.04 -10.72 -16.82
C ASP A 390 0.83 -9.73 -17.97
N TRP A 391 -0.42 -9.35 -18.26
CA TRP A 391 -0.72 -8.37 -19.30
C TRP A 391 -0.17 -6.98 -18.95
N ASP A 392 -0.33 -6.56 -17.70
CA ASP A 392 0.18 -5.27 -17.21
C ASP A 392 1.72 -5.24 -17.24
N ALA A 393 2.35 -6.36 -16.84
CA ALA A 393 3.80 -6.51 -16.88
C ALA A 393 4.33 -6.46 -18.33
N ASP A 394 3.66 -7.14 -19.26
CA ASP A 394 3.97 -7.07 -20.70
C ASP A 394 3.89 -5.64 -21.23
N ARG A 395 2.86 -4.89 -20.83
CA ARG A 395 2.71 -3.48 -21.20
C ARG A 395 3.85 -2.64 -20.66
N ALA A 396 4.15 -2.75 -19.36
CA ALA A 396 5.20 -1.96 -18.71
C ALA A 396 6.58 -2.22 -19.33
N VAL A 397 6.95 -3.49 -19.53
CA VAL A 397 8.23 -3.88 -20.15
C VAL A 397 8.30 -3.39 -21.61
N THR A 398 7.19 -3.48 -22.35
CA THR A 398 7.13 -2.97 -23.74
C THR A 398 7.30 -1.45 -23.79
N MET A 399 6.62 -0.70 -22.90
CA MET A 399 6.78 0.75 -22.81
C MET A 399 8.23 1.13 -22.48
N LEU A 400 8.87 0.39 -21.57
CA LEU A 400 10.27 0.65 -21.21
C LEU A 400 11.19 0.41 -22.41
N LYS A 401 11.04 -0.72 -23.13
CA LYS A 401 11.81 -0.99 -24.36
C LYS A 401 11.64 0.10 -25.42
N ASN A 402 10.44 0.62 -25.58
CA ASN A 402 10.18 1.74 -26.48
C ASN A 402 10.91 3.02 -26.05
N LYS A 403 10.95 3.33 -24.74
CA LYS A 403 11.76 4.45 -24.22
C LYS A 403 13.25 4.24 -24.47
N LEU A 404 13.78 3.05 -24.17
CA LEU A 404 15.19 2.69 -24.36
C LEU A 404 15.63 2.81 -25.82
N THR A 405 14.72 2.53 -26.76
CA THR A 405 14.96 2.62 -28.21
C THR A 405 14.52 3.95 -28.83
N ASN A 406 14.10 4.92 -28.01
CA ASN A 406 13.64 6.25 -28.41
C ASN A 406 12.45 6.23 -29.41
N ASN A 407 11.58 5.23 -29.32
CA ASN A 407 10.33 5.11 -30.06
C ASN A 407 9.15 5.58 -29.18
N THR A 408 9.28 6.78 -28.60
CA THR A 408 8.33 7.31 -27.60
C THR A 408 6.93 7.56 -28.18
N GLU A 409 6.82 7.75 -29.50
CA GLU A 409 5.55 7.89 -30.21
C GLU A 409 4.69 6.62 -30.20
N LEU A 410 5.27 5.46 -29.88
CA LEU A 410 4.55 4.20 -29.72
C LEU A 410 3.99 4.01 -28.30
N ILE A 411 4.31 4.92 -27.37
CA ILE A 411 3.86 4.85 -25.99
C ILE A 411 2.49 5.50 -25.87
N ASN A 412 1.53 4.75 -25.37
CA ASN A 412 0.23 5.25 -24.97
C ASN A 412 0.10 5.13 -23.45
N SER A 413 0.33 6.23 -22.74
CA SER A 413 0.12 6.30 -21.30
C SER A 413 -1.36 6.14 -20.95
N GLU A 414 -1.67 5.31 -19.97
CA GLU A 414 -3.05 4.89 -19.66
C GLU A 414 -3.65 5.67 -18.49
N VAL A 415 -2.80 6.21 -17.63
CA VAL A 415 -3.20 6.97 -16.45
C VAL A 415 -3.18 8.48 -16.78
N PRO A 416 -4.30 9.20 -16.62
CA PRO A 416 -4.30 10.65 -16.69
C PRO A 416 -3.44 11.24 -15.58
N VAL A 417 -2.36 11.93 -15.96
CA VAL A 417 -1.47 12.59 -15.00
C VAL A 417 -1.89 14.05 -14.83
N PRO A 418 -2.22 14.48 -13.60
CA PRO A 418 -2.60 15.87 -13.36
C PRO A 418 -1.39 16.78 -13.58
N GLN A 419 -1.59 17.84 -14.37
CA GLN A 419 -0.63 18.93 -14.46
C GLN A 419 -0.87 19.90 -13.31
N GLN A 420 0.01 19.89 -12.32
CA GLN A 420 -0.08 20.88 -11.25
C GLN A 420 0.50 22.21 -11.74
N PRO A 421 -0.30 23.28 -11.82
CA PRO A 421 0.27 24.60 -12.09
C PRO A 421 1.20 24.99 -10.94
N PRO A 422 2.30 25.72 -11.23
CA PRO A 422 3.17 26.23 -10.18
C PRO A 422 2.33 27.06 -9.19
N ALA A 423 2.59 26.88 -7.89
CA ALA A 423 1.85 27.57 -6.85
C ALA A 423 1.96 29.09 -7.05
N VAL A 424 0.82 29.75 -7.23
CA VAL A 424 0.75 31.20 -7.45
C VAL A 424 0.67 31.91 -6.10
N TRP A 425 1.73 31.78 -5.29
CA TRP A 425 1.84 32.53 -4.05
C TRP A 425 2.09 34.01 -4.38
N THR A 426 1.25 34.88 -3.82
CA THR A 426 1.53 36.32 -3.83
C THR A 426 2.57 36.65 -2.77
N GLU A 427 3.36 37.71 -2.97
CA GLU A 427 4.32 38.14 -1.95
C GLU A 427 3.61 38.38 -0.62
N ALA A 428 4.18 37.84 0.47
CA ALA A 428 3.66 38.07 1.80
C ALA A 428 3.58 39.58 2.12
N PRO A 429 2.52 40.05 2.81
CA PRO A 429 2.42 41.45 3.17
C PRO A 429 3.61 41.93 4.01
N LYS A 430 4.20 43.06 3.61
CA LYS A 430 5.40 43.63 4.28
C LYS A 430 5.10 44.19 5.67
N ASP A 431 3.86 44.59 5.91
CA ASP A 431 3.38 45.16 7.18
C ASP A 431 2.17 44.36 7.66
N LEU A 432 2.45 43.33 8.46
CA LEU A 432 1.40 42.48 9.04
C LEU A 432 0.48 43.28 9.97
N SER A 433 1.01 44.26 10.71
CA SER A 433 0.25 45.06 11.67
C SER A 433 -0.88 45.90 11.03
N ASN A 434 -0.80 46.15 9.72
CA ASN A 434 -1.86 46.80 8.93
C ASN A 434 -2.56 45.85 7.94
N THR A 435 -2.35 44.54 8.07
CA THR A 435 -2.94 43.51 7.22
C THR A 435 -4.11 42.82 7.91
N LYS A 436 -5.24 42.70 7.21
CA LYS A 436 -6.36 41.83 7.61
C LYS A 436 -6.10 40.39 7.16
N VAL A 437 -6.24 39.42 8.05
CA VAL A 437 -6.02 37.99 7.74
C VAL A 437 -7.32 37.21 7.68
N ALA A 438 -7.53 36.38 6.65
CA ALA A 438 -8.65 35.46 6.57
C ALA A 438 -8.23 34.02 6.89
N LEU A 439 -9.09 33.26 7.58
CA LEU A 439 -8.99 31.81 7.63
C LEU A 439 -9.82 31.19 6.51
N VAL A 440 -9.25 30.18 5.84
CA VAL A 440 -9.88 29.42 4.76
C VAL A 440 -9.64 27.94 5.05
N SER A 441 -10.68 27.20 5.45
CA SER A 441 -10.51 25.84 5.95
C SER A 441 -11.28 24.82 5.14
N ALA A 442 -10.57 23.78 4.70
CA ALA A 442 -11.14 22.59 4.07
C ALA A 442 -11.66 21.55 5.10
N ALA A 443 -11.55 21.84 6.41
CA ALA A 443 -11.89 20.89 7.46
C ALA A 443 -13.41 20.75 7.71
N GLY A 444 -14.27 21.31 6.85
CA GLY A 444 -15.72 21.24 7.02
C GLY A 444 -16.24 22.08 8.19
N ILE A 445 -15.59 23.20 8.49
CA ILE A 445 -15.94 24.11 9.60
C ILE A 445 -17.08 25.03 9.18
N HIS A 446 -18.09 25.20 10.05
CA HIS A 446 -19.20 26.12 9.82
C HIS A 446 -19.86 26.56 11.14
N LEU A 447 -20.75 27.54 11.09
CA LEU A 447 -21.57 27.92 12.24
C LEU A 447 -22.61 26.84 12.56
N LYS A 448 -22.95 26.68 13.84
CA LYS A 448 -23.97 25.73 14.30
C LYS A 448 -25.37 25.95 13.71
N ASP A 449 -25.68 27.17 13.28
CA ASP A 449 -26.95 27.55 12.67
C ASP A 449 -26.93 27.51 11.12
N GLN A 450 -25.77 27.25 10.52
CA GLN A 450 -25.64 27.03 9.09
C GLN A 450 -25.97 25.59 8.70
N GLU A 451 -26.42 25.42 7.46
CA GLU A 451 -26.64 24.09 6.89
C GLU A 451 -25.34 23.26 6.92
N PRO A 452 -25.35 22.08 7.57
CA PRO A 452 -24.20 21.18 7.59
C PRO A 452 -23.77 20.75 6.18
N PHE A 453 -22.48 20.51 5.99
CA PHE A 453 -21.97 20.00 4.72
C PHE A 453 -22.47 18.58 4.42
N ASN A 454 -22.65 18.28 3.14
CA ASN A 454 -22.74 16.91 2.68
C ASN A 454 -21.36 16.23 2.83
N LYS A 455 -21.30 15.14 3.59
CA LYS A 455 -20.02 14.44 3.84
C LYS A 455 -19.47 13.71 2.60
N ALA A 456 -20.22 13.68 1.51
CA ALA A 456 -19.81 13.08 0.24
C ALA A 456 -19.93 14.12 -0.88
N GLY A 457 -18.80 14.77 -1.20
CA GLY A 457 -18.66 15.61 -2.39
C GLY A 457 -19.41 16.95 -2.36
N ASP A 458 -19.55 17.57 -1.18
CA ASP A 458 -20.05 18.94 -1.09
C ASP A 458 -19.10 19.92 -1.80
N ASN A 459 -19.65 20.68 -2.74
CA ASN A 459 -18.94 21.70 -3.50
C ASN A 459 -19.39 23.12 -3.13
N THR A 460 -19.92 23.30 -1.92
CA THR A 460 -20.33 24.60 -1.38
C THR A 460 -19.37 25.05 -0.28
N TYR A 461 -19.48 26.33 0.10
CA TYR A 461 -18.74 26.91 1.22
C TYR A 461 -19.68 27.65 2.16
N ARG A 462 -19.16 28.00 3.34
CA ARG A 462 -19.85 28.78 4.37
C ARG A 462 -18.98 29.97 4.74
N LYS A 463 -19.62 31.11 4.90
CA LYS A 463 -18.98 32.33 5.40
C LYS A 463 -19.05 32.34 6.92
N ILE A 464 -17.94 32.65 7.56
CA ILE A 464 -17.80 32.68 9.01
C ILE A 464 -17.36 34.10 9.41
N PRO A 465 -18.10 34.83 10.25
CA PRO A 465 -17.70 36.16 10.72
C PRO A 465 -16.41 36.10 11.56
N TRP A 466 -15.62 37.18 11.54
CA TRP A 466 -14.42 37.32 12.37
C TRP A 466 -14.72 37.28 13.87
N ASP A 467 -15.77 37.99 14.30
CA ASP A 467 -16.15 38.17 15.71
C ASP A 467 -16.93 36.97 16.27
N VAL A 468 -16.93 35.85 15.56
CA VAL A 468 -17.58 34.63 16.01
C VAL A 468 -16.86 34.07 17.23
N SER A 469 -17.63 33.68 18.24
CA SER A 469 -17.11 32.83 19.33
C SER A 469 -16.82 31.43 18.78
N SER A 470 -15.66 30.86 19.11
CA SER A 470 -15.31 29.48 18.75
C SER A 470 -16.35 28.46 19.24
N GLU A 471 -17.07 28.77 20.33
CA GLU A 471 -18.19 27.95 20.83
C GLU A 471 -19.38 27.85 19.87
N ASN A 472 -19.53 28.77 18.92
CA ASN A 472 -20.61 28.77 17.93
C ASN A 472 -20.27 28.02 16.65
N LEU A 473 -19.05 27.52 16.53
CA LEU A 473 -18.59 26.75 15.39
C LEU A 473 -18.78 25.26 15.62
N MET A 474 -18.85 24.51 14.52
CA MET A 474 -18.86 23.06 14.52
C MET A 474 -18.22 22.51 13.24
N VAL A 475 -17.98 21.19 13.23
CA VAL A 475 -17.41 20.46 12.10
C VAL A 475 -18.43 19.49 11.52
N THR A 476 -18.54 19.50 10.19
CA THR A 476 -19.20 18.45 9.42
C THR A 476 -18.25 17.97 8.33
N HIS A 477 -17.52 16.89 8.62
CA HIS A 477 -16.59 16.26 7.69
C HIS A 477 -16.71 14.72 7.75
N GLY A 478 -16.27 14.03 6.70
CA GLY A 478 -16.31 12.56 6.61
C GLY A 478 -14.96 11.88 6.76
N GLY A 479 -13.87 12.58 6.41
CA GLY A 479 -12.54 12.01 6.18
C GLY A 479 -11.54 12.03 7.35
N TYR A 480 -11.90 12.49 8.56
CA TYR A 480 -10.97 12.47 9.70
C TYR A 480 -11.69 12.35 11.06
N ASP A 481 -10.95 11.97 12.11
CA ASP A 481 -11.49 11.89 13.48
C ASP A 481 -11.73 13.28 14.07
N HIS A 482 -12.97 13.56 14.46
CA HIS A 482 -13.36 14.86 15.00
C HIS A 482 -13.10 15.04 16.50
N LYS A 483 -12.56 14.03 17.20
CA LYS A 483 -12.41 14.07 18.67
C LYS A 483 -11.68 15.32 19.17
N ASP A 484 -10.59 15.70 18.52
CA ASP A 484 -9.75 16.82 18.96
C ASP A 484 -10.33 18.17 18.52
N VAL A 485 -10.78 18.30 17.28
CA VAL A 485 -11.42 19.54 16.77
C VAL A 485 -12.74 19.87 17.49
N ARG A 486 -13.44 18.86 18.04
CA ARG A 486 -14.63 19.08 18.88
C ARG A 486 -14.29 19.58 20.28
N GLN A 487 -13.09 19.26 20.79
CA GLN A 487 -12.62 19.76 22.08
C GLN A 487 -12.04 21.16 21.95
N ASP A 488 -11.24 21.39 20.90
CA ASP A 488 -10.69 22.70 20.55
C ASP A 488 -10.72 22.88 19.04
N ILE A 489 -11.61 23.76 18.57
CA ILE A 489 -11.75 24.01 17.14
C ILE A 489 -10.52 24.70 16.55
N ASN A 490 -9.71 25.35 17.39
CA ASN A 490 -8.49 26.04 16.96
C ASN A 490 -7.43 25.10 16.40
N CYS A 491 -7.54 23.78 16.65
CA CYS A 491 -6.71 22.77 16.00
C CYS A 491 -6.87 22.77 14.47
N MET A 492 -8.05 23.10 13.94
CA MET A 492 -8.33 23.14 12.51
C MET A 492 -8.72 24.53 12.00
N PHE A 493 -9.23 25.39 12.88
CA PHE A 493 -9.67 26.75 12.56
C PHE A 493 -9.26 27.70 13.68
N PRO A 494 -8.00 28.18 13.68
CA PRO A 494 -7.37 28.90 14.80
C PRO A 494 -7.88 30.35 14.93
N ILE A 495 -9.20 30.53 15.07
CA ILE A 495 -9.87 31.83 15.15
C ILE A 495 -9.51 32.59 16.43
N ASP A 496 -9.41 31.90 17.56
CA ASP A 496 -9.06 32.52 18.84
C ASP A 496 -7.59 32.96 18.83
N ARG A 497 -6.70 32.14 18.25
CA ARG A 497 -5.29 32.51 18.05
C ARG A 497 -5.14 33.70 17.11
N LEU A 498 -6.01 33.82 16.11
CA LEU A 498 -5.99 34.96 15.20
C LEU A 498 -6.48 36.24 15.89
N ASN A 499 -7.48 36.14 16.77
CA ASN A 499 -7.95 37.25 17.62
C ASN A 499 -6.84 37.72 18.58
N GLU A 500 -6.12 36.79 19.23
CA GLU A 500 -4.99 37.11 20.12
C GLU A 500 -3.89 37.89 19.37
N LEU A 501 -3.52 37.47 18.15
CA LEU A 501 -2.55 38.18 17.33
C LEU A 501 -3.00 39.60 16.95
N ALA A 502 -4.30 39.81 16.79
CA ALA A 502 -4.86 41.14 16.55
C ALA A 502 -4.83 42.02 17.81
N ASP A 503 -5.18 41.45 18.97
CA ASP A 503 -5.13 42.14 20.26
C ASP A 503 -3.69 42.54 20.64
N GLU A 504 -2.71 41.72 20.28
CA GLU A 504 -1.27 42.03 20.42
C GLU A 504 -0.76 43.05 19.39
N GLY A 505 -1.58 43.42 18.40
CA GLY A 505 -1.22 44.35 17.32
C GLY A 505 -0.23 43.77 16.30
N MET A 506 -0.02 42.45 16.29
CA MET A 506 0.82 41.78 15.28
C MET A 506 0.18 41.79 13.90
N ILE A 507 -1.16 41.74 13.87
CA ILE A 507 -1.97 41.94 12.67
C ILE A 507 -3.01 43.04 12.90
N LYS A 508 -3.61 43.57 11.83
CA LYS A 508 -4.67 44.59 11.95
C LYS A 508 -5.95 44.05 12.60
N GLY A 509 -6.11 42.74 12.59
CA GLY A 509 -7.37 42.02 12.75
C GLY A 509 -7.53 41.04 11.59
N GLY A 510 -8.65 40.36 11.53
CA GLY A 510 -8.96 39.53 10.39
C GLY A 510 -10.00 40.10 9.49
N SER A 511 -10.15 39.38 8.40
CA SER A 511 -11.10 39.72 7.37
C SER A 511 -12.52 39.59 7.90
N ALA A 512 -13.43 40.44 7.41
CA ALA A 512 -14.83 40.42 7.82
C ALA A 512 -15.51 39.07 7.55
N SER A 513 -14.96 38.26 6.64
CA SER A 513 -15.41 36.91 6.35
C SER A 513 -14.22 35.96 6.28
N HIS A 514 -14.35 34.87 7.00
CA HIS A 514 -13.60 33.63 6.83
C HIS A 514 -14.42 32.64 6.04
N ILE A 515 -13.78 31.56 5.59
CA ILE A 515 -14.38 30.57 4.71
C ILE A 515 -14.16 29.19 5.30
N GLY A 516 -15.25 28.44 5.45
CA GLY A 516 -15.21 27.00 5.68
C GLY A 516 -15.81 26.27 4.50
N PHE A 517 -15.18 25.19 4.07
CA PHE A 517 -15.66 24.30 3.01
C PHE A 517 -15.22 22.87 3.33
N MET A 518 -15.72 21.90 2.58
CA MET A 518 -15.33 20.50 2.75
C MET A 518 -14.16 20.14 1.82
N GLY A 519 -13.13 19.50 2.36
CA GLY A 519 -12.03 18.86 1.63
C GLY A 519 -12.25 17.35 1.45
N GLY A 520 -11.64 16.74 0.43
CA GLY A 520 -11.77 15.31 0.15
C GLY A 520 -13.15 14.91 -0.41
N GLY A 521 -13.20 14.60 -1.71
CA GLY A 521 -14.38 14.04 -2.39
C GLY A 521 -15.15 15.00 -3.32
N GLY A 522 -14.73 16.26 -3.43
CA GLY A 522 -15.41 17.29 -4.22
C GLY A 522 -15.11 17.22 -5.72
N ASP A 523 -16.09 17.67 -6.51
CA ASP A 523 -16.01 17.94 -7.94
C ASP A 523 -14.88 18.95 -8.24
N PHE A 524 -13.76 18.46 -8.77
CA PHE A 524 -12.57 19.27 -9.06
C PHE A 524 -12.87 20.40 -10.05
N ASP A 525 -13.70 20.13 -11.05
CA ASP A 525 -14.08 21.13 -12.06
C ASP A 525 -14.90 22.23 -11.40
N ALA A 526 -15.86 21.88 -10.52
CA ALA A 526 -16.62 22.88 -9.78
C ALA A 526 -15.70 23.76 -8.91
N PHE A 527 -14.74 23.17 -8.20
CA PHE A 527 -13.80 23.93 -7.37
C PHE A 527 -12.87 24.83 -8.18
N ASN A 528 -12.38 24.35 -9.32
CA ASN A 528 -11.51 25.12 -10.20
C ASN A 528 -12.25 26.25 -10.92
N ASP A 529 -13.44 25.96 -11.44
CA ASP A 529 -14.13 26.85 -12.38
C ASP A 529 -15.12 27.80 -11.69
N SER A 530 -15.61 27.47 -10.50
CA SER A 530 -16.62 28.29 -9.79
C SER A 530 -16.30 28.56 -8.31
N VAL A 531 -16.20 27.53 -7.46
CA VAL A 531 -16.13 27.70 -6.00
C VAL A 531 -14.85 28.42 -5.57
N GLY A 532 -13.69 28.04 -6.12
CA GLY A 532 -12.40 28.68 -5.85
C GLY A 532 -12.40 30.17 -6.25
N PRO A 533 -12.79 30.52 -7.49
CA PRO A 533 -12.98 31.92 -7.91
C PRO A 533 -13.94 32.71 -7.02
N GLU A 534 -15.06 32.12 -6.59
CA GLU A 534 -16.02 32.76 -5.68
C GLU A 534 -15.42 33.04 -4.30
N ILE A 535 -14.73 32.05 -3.71
CA ILE A 535 -14.01 32.20 -2.44
C ILE A 535 -12.97 33.33 -2.57
N ALA A 536 -12.19 33.34 -3.65
CA ALA A 536 -11.20 34.39 -3.88
C ALA A 536 -11.83 35.79 -3.99
N GLN A 537 -12.99 35.90 -4.65
CA GLN A 537 -13.74 37.14 -4.74
C GLN A 537 -14.27 37.61 -3.37
N GLN A 538 -14.76 36.68 -2.54
CA GLN A 538 -15.21 36.98 -1.18
C GLN A 538 -14.08 37.50 -0.29
N LEU A 539 -12.89 36.91 -0.39
CA LEU A 539 -11.71 37.37 0.35
C LEU A 539 -11.29 38.78 -0.06
N LYS A 540 -11.38 39.11 -1.37
CA LYS A 540 -11.12 40.46 -1.88
C LYS A 540 -12.15 41.47 -1.38
N GLU A 541 -13.43 41.13 -1.43
CA GLU A 541 -14.53 41.97 -0.94
C GLU A 541 -14.42 42.24 0.56
N ALA A 542 -13.93 41.26 1.32
CA ALA A 542 -13.69 41.38 2.75
C ALA A 542 -12.31 42.02 3.09
N GLU A 543 -11.63 42.59 2.08
CA GLU A 543 -10.34 43.28 2.17
C GLU A 543 -9.26 42.46 2.89
N ALA A 544 -9.27 41.14 2.71
CA ALA A 544 -8.21 40.27 3.24
C ALA A 544 -6.89 40.61 2.53
N GLY A 545 -5.88 41.03 3.30
CA GLY A 545 -4.53 41.23 2.80
C GLY A 545 -3.68 39.96 2.83
N ALA A 546 -4.10 38.96 3.60
CA ALA A 546 -3.54 37.61 3.60
C ALA A 546 -4.63 36.58 3.91
N ALA A 547 -4.39 35.32 3.52
CA ALA A 547 -5.23 34.19 3.86
C ALA A 547 -4.37 33.03 4.39
N ILE A 548 -4.84 32.39 5.46
CA ILE A 548 -4.26 31.17 6.03
C ILE A 548 -5.18 30.02 5.64
N PHE A 549 -4.62 29.04 4.94
CA PHE A 549 -5.34 27.84 4.54
C PHE A 549 -5.09 26.72 5.54
N THR A 550 -6.15 26.05 5.99
CA THR A 550 -6.05 24.85 6.83
C THR A 550 -6.74 23.67 6.14
N ALA A 551 -6.19 22.47 6.32
CA ALA A 551 -6.74 21.22 5.81
C ALA A 551 -7.23 20.36 6.99
N GLY A 552 -8.25 19.53 6.75
CA GLY A 552 -8.83 18.59 7.72
C GLY A 552 -8.14 17.25 7.73
#